data_AF-A0A0Q8YQ75-F1
#
_entry.id   AF-A0A0Q8YQ75-F1
#
_cell.length_a   1.000
_cell.length_b   1.000
_cell.length_c   1.000
_cell.angle_alpha   90.00
_cell.angle_beta   90.00
_cell.angle_gamma   90.00
#
_symmetry.space_group_name_H-M   'P 1'
#
loop_
_entity.id
_entity.type
_entity.pdbx_description
1 polymer ?
#
loop_
_entity_poly.entity_id
_entity_poly.type
_entity_poly.pdbx_seq_one_letter_code
_entity_poly.pdbx_strand_id
1 'polypeptide(L)' 'MSTSEHVDWQTTADALSALPVGARALVWVRRTDGRSREAVGWLLNAVVTAEGVMLLDGSSGVPLSLDPAGVHRLHVIRYR' A
#
# COMPACT_ATOMS: atom_id res chain seq x y z
N MET A 1 2.92 10.47 13.62
CA MET A 1 2.19 9.40 12.93
C MET A 1 1.09 10.03 12.09
N SER A 2 0.98 9.66 10.82
CA SER A 2 -0.04 10.19 9.90
C SER A 2 -0.50 9.14 8.89
N THR A 3 -1.68 9.35 8.32
CA THR A 3 -2.28 8.47 7.30
C THR A 3 -2.80 9.32 6.15
N SER A 4 -2.55 8.90 4.92
CA SER A 4 -3.18 9.46 3.71
C SER A 4 -3.93 8.38 2.94
N GLU A 5 -5.03 8.75 2.29
CA GLU A 5 -5.87 7.86 1.50
C GLU A 5 -5.64 8.09 0.00
N HIS A 6 -5.62 6.99 -0.76
CA HIS A 6 -5.36 6.94 -2.19
C HIS A 6 -6.39 6.05 -2.88
N VAL A 7 -6.80 6.45 -4.08
CA VAL A 7 -7.83 5.75 -4.85
C VAL A 7 -7.30 4.54 -5.59
N ASP A 8 -6.00 4.51 -5.88
CA ASP A 8 -5.35 3.48 -6.66
C ASP A 8 -3.87 3.31 -6.31
N TRP A 9 -3.24 2.33 -6.96
CA TRP A 9 -1.81 2.05 -6.78
C TRP A 9 -0.91 3.17 -7.30
N GLN A 10 -1.33 3.93 -8.31
CA GLN A 10 -0.51 5.01 -8.86
C GLN A 10 -0.37 6.15 -7.85
N THR A 11 -1.49 6.66 -7.34
CA THR A 11 -1.50 7.72 -6.32
C THR A 11 -0.81 7.29 -5.02
N THR A 12 -0.93 6.00 -4.67
CA THR A 12 -0.18 5.39 -3.56
C THR A 12 1.33 5.40 -3.82
N ALA A 13 1.77 5.01 -5.02
CA ALA A 13 3.19 4.97 -5.39
C ALA A 13 3.81 6.37 -5.43
N ASP A 14 3.07 7.37 -5.93
CA ASP A 14 3.49 8.77 -5.95
C ASP A 14 3.69 9.29 -4.51
N ALA A 15 2.76 8.98 -3.61
CA ALA A 15 2.84 9.37 -2.21
C ALA A 15 4.00 8.71 -1.45
N LEU A 16 4.30 7.44 -1.75
CA LEU A 16 5.46 6.74 -1.19
C LEU A 16 6.78 7.29 -1.75
N SER A 17 6.83 7.58 -3.06
CA SER A 17 8.04 8.10 -3.73
C SER A 17 8.39 9.54 -3.29
N ALA A 18 7.41 10.28 -2.78
CA ALA A 18 7.64 11.60 -2.19
C ALA A 18 8.29 11.55 -0.79
N LEU A 19 8.41 10.36 -0.18
CA LEU A 19 9.07 10.21 1.12
C LEU A 19 10.60 10.19 0.97
N PRO A 20 11.36 10.60 2.00
CA PRO A 20 12.83 10.51 1.97
C PRO A 20 13.33 9.07 1.80
N VAL A 21 14.47 8.90 1.14
CA VAL A 21 15.18 7.60 1.11
C VAL A 21 15.43 7.11 2.54
N GLY A 22 15.20 5.82 2.76
CA GLY A 22 15.25 5.17 4.08
C GLY A 22 13.94 5.26 4.87
N ALA A 23 12.95 6.04 4.40
CA ALA A 23 11.64 6.09 5.03
C ALA A 23 10.95 4.72 4.96
N ARG A 24 10.14 4.44 5.99
CA ARG A 24 9.30 3.26 6.08
C ARG A 24 7.84 3.69 6.28
N ALA A 25 6.94 2.98 5.61
CA ALA A 25 5.50 3.17 5.74
C ALA A 25 4.80 1.81 5.68
N LEU A 26 3.51 1.79 6.01
CA LEU A 26 2.62 0.67 5.71
C LEU A 26 1.65 1.08 4.62
N VAL A 27 1.27 0.15 3.76
CA VAL A 27 0.14 0.31 2.84
C VAL A 27 -0.96 -0.64 3.30
N TRP A 28 -2.08 -0.09 3.74
CA TRP A 28 -3.29 -0.87 4.02
C TRP A 28 -4.23 -0.82 2.83
N VAL A 29 -4.29 -1.93 2.09
CA VAL A 29 -5.15 -2.11 0.92
C VAL A 29 -6.53 -2.56 1.39
N ARG A 30 -7.52 -1.67 1.36
CA ARG A 30 -8.91 -1.98 1.64
C ARG A 30 -9.52 -2.60 0.39
N ARG A 31 -10.16 -3.76 0.53
CA ARG A 31 -10.80 -4.46 -0.59
C ARG A 31 -12.29 -4.60 -0.39
N THR A 32 -13.03 -4.58 -1.49
CA THR A 32 -14.44 -4.94 -1.51
C THR A 32 -14.66 -6.28 -2.18
N ASP A 33 -15.71 -6.99 -1.78
CA ASP A 33 -16.22 -8.12 -2.56
C ASP A 33 -16.91 -7.63 -3.84
N GLY A 34 -17.37 -8.56 -4.69
CA GLY A 34 -18.14 -8.26 -5.90
C GLY A 34 -19.52 -7.63 -5.63
N ARG A 35 -19.86 -7.31 -4.37
CA ARG A 35 -21.08 -6.59 -3.94
C ARG A 35 -20.74 -5.27 -3.27
N SER A 36 -19.51 -4.77 -3.44
CA SER A 36 -19.00 -3.53 -2.85
C SER A 36 -19.01 -3.48 -1.32
N ARG A 37 -19.11 -4.65 -0.65
CA ARG A 37 -18.96 -4.73 0.80
C ARG A 37 -17.49 -4.86 1.11
N GLU A 38 -17.00 -4.14 2.11
CA GLU A 38 -15.63 -4.31 2.55
C GLU A 38 -15.41 -5.75 3.04
N ALA A 39 -14.52 -6.46 2.36
CA ALA A 39 -14.38 -7.90 2.53
C ALA A 39 -13.21 -8.25 3.46
N VAL A 40 -12.10 -7.51 3.37
CA VAL A 40 -10.86 -7.66 4.17
C VAL A 40 -9.87 -6.57 3.74
N GLY A 41 -8.77 -6.39 4.49
CA GLY A 41 -7.65 -5.55 4.04
C GLY A 41 -6.30 -6.25 4.10
N TRP A 42 -5.43 -5.95 3.13
CA TRP A 42 -4.07 -6.47 3.04
C TRP A 42 -3.07 -5.43 3.54
N LEU A 43 -2.16 -5.82 4.44
CA LEU A 43 -1.16 -4.92 5.00
C LEU A 43 0.21 -5.23 4.39
N LEU A 44 0.77 -4.24 3.69
CA LEU A 44 2.10 -4.31 3.08
C LEU A 44 3.06 -3.39 3.81
N ASN A 45 4.33 -3.77 3.87
CA ASN A 45 5.41 -2.87 4.28
C ASN A 45 5.96 -2.14 3.06
N ALA A 46 6.20 -0.84 3.18
CA ALA A 46 6.88 -0.05 2.18
C ALA A 46 8.22 0.46 2.72
N VAL A 47 9.27 0.33 1.91
CA VAL A 47 10.60 0.89 2.18
C VAL A 47 11.01 1.73 0.99
N VAL A 48 11.36 2.99 1.22
CA VAL A 48 11.92 3.85 0.17
C VAL A 48 13.43 3.63 0.12
N THR A 49 13.91 3.16 -1.02
CA THR A 49 15.32 2.90 -1.31
C THR A 49 15.85 3.97 -2.28
N ALA A 50 17.15 3.96 -2.56
CA ALA A 50 17.71 4.86 -3.57
C ALA A 50 17.23 4.52 -4.99
N GLU A 51 16.84 3.27 -5.20
CA GLU A 51 16.38 2.70 -6.49
C GLU A 51 14.86 2.82 -6.67
N GLY A 52 14.13 3.24 -5.63
CA GLY A 52 12.69 3.43 -5.65
C GLY A 52 11.97 2.80 -4.46
N VAL A 53 10.66 2.64 -4.58
CA VAL A 53 9.81 2.08 -3.51
C VAL A 53 9.76 0.56 -3.61
N MET A 54 10.09 -0.11 -2.51
CA MET A 54 9.91 -1.55 -2.37
C MET A 54 8.67 -1.84 -1.53
N LEU A 55 7.78 -2.68 -2.05
CA LEU A 55 6.63 -3.20 -1.32
C LEU A 55 6.88 -4.66 -0.93
N LEU A 56 6.59 -4.99 0.33
CA LEU A 56 6.85 -6.29 0.93
C LEU A 56 5.56 -6.84 1.54
N ASP A 57 5.15 -8.01 1.07
CA ASP A 57 4.11 -8.79 1.72
C ASP A 57 4.75 -9.81 2.68
N GLY A 58 4.55 -9.58 3.98
CA GLY A 58 5.04 -10.49 5.02
C GLY A 58 4.14 -11.70 5.27
N SER A 59 2.99 -11.81 4.59
CA SER A 59 1.94 -12.78 4.91
C SER A 59 1.83 -13.96 3.94
N SER A 60 2.09 -13.77 2.64
CA SER A 60 1.79 -14.81 1.63
C SER A 60 2.98 -15.66 1.18
N GLY A 61 4.22 -15.20 1.38
CA GLY A 61 5.42 -15.89 0.90
C GLY A 61 5.53 -16.01 -0.63
N VAL A 62 4.65 -15.35 -1.39
CA VAL A 62 4.66 -15.30 -2.85
C VAL A 62 4.87 -13.86 -3.34
N PRO A 63 5.29 -13.65 -4.60
CA PRO A 63 5.40 -12.31 -5.16
C PRO A 63 4.07 -11.55 -5.10
N LEU A 64 4.16 -10.28 -4.68
CA LEU A 64 3.06 -9.34 -4.62
C LEU A 64 2.50 -9.07 -6.03
N SER A 65 1.18 -9.21 -6.19
CA SER A 65 0.45 -8.74 -7.38
C SER A 65 -0.36 -7.50 -7.02
N LEU A 66 -0.13 -6.41 -7.76
CA LEU A 66 -0.82 -5.12 -7.58
C LEU A 66 -2.11 -5.03 -8.42
N ASP A 67 -2.84 -6.14 -8.52
CA ASP A 67 -4.09 -6.20 -9.27
C ASP A 67 -5.09 -5.14 -8.74
N PRO A 68 -5.56 -4.20 -9.59
CA PRO A 68 -6.53 -3.20 -9.17
C PRO A 68 -7.92 -3.82 -8.87
N ALA A 69 -8.19 -5.05 -9.31
CA ALA A 69 -9.49 -5.68 -9.11
C ALA A 69 -9.86 -5.85 -7.63
N GLY A 70 -10.97 -5.21 -7.25
CA GLY A 70 -11.49 -5.24 -5.89
C GLY A 70 -10.73 -4.37 -4.90
N VAL A 71 -9.77 -3.55 -5.34
CA VAL A 71 -9.20 -2.48 -4.50
C VAL A 71 -10.23 -1.38 -4.34
N HIS A 72 -10.56 -1.05 -3.09
CA HIS A 72 -11.50 0.00 -2.74
C HIS A 72 -10.79 1.30 -2.39
N ARG A 73 -9.78 1.20 -1.51
CA ARG A 73 -8.93 2.30 -1.04
C ARG A 73 -7.57 1.77 -0.61
N LEU A 74 -6.55 2.60 -0.70
CA LEU A 74 -5.24 2.33 -0.10
C LEU A 74 -4.92 3.43 0.90
N HIS A 75 -4.44 3.04 2.07
CA HIS A 75 -3.95 3.99 3.06
C HIS A 75 -2.44 3.87 3.21
N VAL A 76 -1.72 4.98 3.03
CA VAL A 76 -0.29 5.06 3.38
C VAL A 76 -0.17 5.54 4.82
N ILE A 77 0.38 4.71 5.68
CA ILE A 77 0.52 4.97 7.12
C ILE A 77 2.01 5.21 7.44
N ARG A 78 2.31 6.42 7.91
CA ARG A 78 3.64 6.83 8.38
C ARG A 78 3.69 6.74 9.90
N TYR A 79 4.51 5.83 10.41
CA TYR A 79 4.55 5.47 11.84
C TYR A 79 5.88 5.81 12.54
N ARG A 80 6.80 6.47 11.83
CA ARG A 80 8.03 7.05 12.37
C ARG A 80 8.19 8.47 11.84
#